data_AF-A0A178UPM7-F1
#
_entry.id   AF-A0A178UPM7-F1
#
_cell.length_a   1.000
_cell.length_b   1.000
_cell.length_c   1.000
_cell.angle_alpha   90.00
_cell.angle_beta   90.00
_cell.angle_gamma   90.00
#
_symmetry.space_group_name_H-M   'P 1'
#
loop_
_entity.id
_entity.type
_entity.pdbx_description
1 polymer ?
#
loop_
_entity_poly.entity_id
_entity_poly.type
_entity_poly.pdbx_seq_one_letter_code
_entity_poly.pdbx_strand_id
1 'polypeptide(L)'
;MTLSSVDIGLPPWEIVGILTAGLALSSFALSGLYCTHQDISPEYASILLGITNTVGAVPGIVGVALTGFLLDSTHSWTMSLFVPSIFFYLTGTVVWLAFASSEPQTFTKEDS
;
A
#
# COMPACT_ATOMS: atom_id res chain seq x y z
N MET A 1 7.02 29.05 13.83
CA MET A 1 6.66 28.19 12.68
C MET A 1 5.51 27.30 13.11
N THR A 2 4.30 27.85 13.06
CA THR A 2 3.05 27.13 13.31
C THR A 2 2.68 26.41 12.02
N LEU A 3 3.15 25.18 11.88
CA LEU A 3 2.64 24.25 10.87
C LEU A 3 1.14 24.14 11.10
N SER A 4 0.36 24.75 10.21
CA SER A 4 -1.09 24.61 10.15
C SER A 4 -1.37 23.14 9.81
N SER A 5 -1.38 22.30 10.84
CA SER A 5 -2.18 21.08 10.83
C SER A 5 -3.59 21.54 10.49
N VAL A 6 -4.16 20.98 9.43
CA VAL A 6 -5.56 21.18 9.10
C VAL A 6 -6.36 20.88 10.37
N ASP A 7 -6.88 21.90 11.02
CA ASP A 7 -7.70 21.76 12.21
C ASP A 7 -9.10 21.42 11.70
N ILE A 8 -9.35 20.12 11.50
CA ILE A 8 -10.62 19.60 10.98
C ILE A 8 -11.76 19.87 12.00
N GLY A 9 -11.45 20.48 13.16
CA GLY A 9 -12.39 20.70 14.26
C GLY A 9 -12.84 19.42 14.94
N LEU A 10 -12.24 18.29 14.57
CA LEU A 10 -12.55 16.98 15.12
C LEU A 10 -11.79 16.77 16.43
N PRO A 11 -12.45 16.27 17.48
CA PRO A 11 -11.78 15.97 18.72
C PRO A 11 -10.75 14.83 18.54
N PRO A 12 -9.65 14.81 19.33
CA PRO A 12 -8.54 13.87 19.14
C PRO A 12 -8.93 12.39 19.12
N TRP A 13 -9.97 12.01 19.87
CA TRP A 13 -10.45 10.63 19.94
C TRP A 13 -11.08 10.15 18.62
N GLU A 14 -11.73 11.03 17.86
CA GLU A 14 -12.28 10.71 16.54
C GLU A 14 -11.16 10.47 15.53
N ILE A 15 -10.12 11.30 15.57
CA ILE A 15 -8.94 11.14 14.71
C ILE A 15 -8.28 9.78 14.96
N VAL A 16 -8.07 9.43 16.23
CA VAL A 16 -7.50 8.13 16.61
C VAL A 16 -8.42 6.99 16.16
N GLY A 17 -9.74 7.13 16.32
CA GLY A 17 -10.71 6.14 15.87
C GLY A 17 -10.64 5.89 14.37
N ILE A 18 -10.64 6.95 13.56
CA ILE A 18 -10.59 6.86 12.09
C ILE A 18 -9.26 6.26 11.63
N LEU A 19 -8.13 6.71 12.19
CA LEU A 19 -6.81 6.17 11.84
C LEU A 19 -6.68 4.70 12.22
N THR A 20 -7.17 4.32 13.41
CA THR A 20 -7.13 2.92 13.87
C THR A 20 -7.97 2.03 12.98
N ALA A 21 -9.18 2.45 12.64
CA ALA A 21 -10.05 1.72 11.71
C ALA A 21 -9.40 1.60 10.32
N GLY A 22 -8.78 2.67 9.81
CA GLY A 22 -8.06 2.65 8.53
C GLY A 22 -6.90 1.65 8.53
N LEU A 23 -6.08 1.64 9.59
CA LEU A 23 -4.96 0.69 9.73
C LEU A 23 -5.45 -0.76 9.88
N ALA A 24 -6.55 -0.97 10.59
CA ALA A 24 -7.17 -2.29 10.71
C ALA A 24 -7.64 -2.80 9.33
N LEU A 25 -8.32 -1.96 8.55
CA LEU A 25 -8.73 -2.30 7.19
C LEU A 25 -7.54 -2.56 6.26
N SER A 26 -6.47 -1.76 6.37
CA SER A 26 -5.23 -2.01 5.63
C SER A 26 -4.63 -3.38 5.93
N SER A 27 -4.75 -3.86 7.18
CA SER A 27 -4.22 -5.17 7.58
C SER A 27 -4.95 -6.33 6.90
N PHE A 28 -6.25 -6.19 6.64
CA PHE A 28 -7.00 -7.17 5.83
C PHE A 28 -6.47 -7.25 4.40
N ALA A 29 -6.11 -6.12 3.78
CA ALA A 29 -5.53 -6.12 2.44
C ALA A 29 -4.18 -6.85 2.39
N LEU A 30 -3.34 -6.67 3.41
CA LEU A 30 -2.07 -7.40 3.52
C LEU A 30 -2.31 -8.92 3.63
N SER A 31 -3.30 -9.35 4.43
CA SER A 31 -3.62 -10.78 4.54
C SER A 31 -3.95 -11.41 3.17
N GLY A 32 -4.69 -10.71 2.32
CA GLY A 32 -4.99 -11.18 0.96
C GLY A 32 -3.74 -11.34 0.09
N LEU A 33 -2.79 -10.40 0.19
CA LEU A 33 -1.51 -10.48 -0.52
C LEU A 33 -0.70 -11.73 -0.11
N TYR A 34 -0.59 -12.01 1.19
CA TYR A 34 0.20 -13.14 1.67
C TYR A 34 -0.41 -14.49 1.28
N CYS A 35 -1.74 -14.62 1.33
CA CYS A 35 -2.43 -15.85 0.91
C CYS A 35 -2.29 -16.09 -0.60
N THR A 36 -2.39 -15.04 -1.43
CA THR A 36 -2.31 -15.16 -2.91
C THR A 36 -1.02 -15.85 -3.37
N HIS A 37 0.12 -15.57 -2.73
CA HIS A 37 1.39 -16.20 -3.08
C HIS A 37 1.41 -17.70 -2.76
N GLN A 38 0.80 -18.09 -1.64
CA GLN A 38 0.69 -19.49 -1.23
C GLN A 38 -0.29 -20.27 -2.10
N ASP A 39 -1.40 -19.63 -2.49
CA ASP A 39 -2.44 -20.21 -3.34
C ASP A 39 -1.95 -20.42 -4.78
N ILE A 40 -1.13 -19.51 -5.31
CA ILE A 40 -0.55 -19.61 -6.67
C ILE A 40 0.51 -20.71 -6.75
N SER A 41 1.44 -20.77 -5.78
CA SER A 41 2.46 -21.81 -5.75
C SER A 41 3.06 -21.99 -4.35
N PRO A 42 2.78 -23.10 -3.66
CA PRO A 42 3.37 -23.37 -2.35
C PRO A 42 4.88 -23.63 -2.41
N GLU A 43 5.41 -24.09 -3.55
CA GLU A 43 6.85 -24.37 -3.72
C GLU A 43 7.68 -23.08 -3.86
N TYR A 44 7.15 -22.07 -4.56
CA TYR A 44 7.85 -20.80 -4.81
C TYR A 44 7.36 -19.61 -3.96
N ALA A 45 6.40 -19.83 -3.04
CA ALA A 45 5.76 -18.77 -2.25
C ALA A 45 6.76 -17.81 -1.58
N SER A 46 7.83 -18.33 -0.97
CA SER A 46 8.86 -17.53 -0.29
C SER A 46 9.66 -16.65 -1.25
N ILE A 47 9.94 -17.15 -2.46
CA ILE A 47 10.70 -16.42 -3.47
C ILE A 47 9.84 -15.31 -4.08
N LEU A 48 8.59 -15.62 -4.45
CA LEU A 48 7.68 -14.59 -4.95
C LEU A 48 7.42 -13.52 -3.88
N LEU A 49 7.25 -13.92 -2.61
CA LEU A 49 7.08 -12.95 -1.53
C LEU A 49 8.30 -12.03 -1.36
N GLY A 50 9.51 -12.58 -1.48
CA GLY A 50 10.75 -11.79 -1.45
C GLY A 50 10.85 -10.80 -2.60
N ILE A 51 10.46 -11.21 -3.81
CA ILE A 51 10.38 -10.33 -4.99
C ILE A 51 9.36 -9.22 -4.74
N THR A 52 8.14 -9.56 -4.29
CA THR A 52 7.09 -8.58 -4.00
C THR A 52 7.51 -7.57 -2.93
N ASN A 53 8.23 -8.01 -1.88
CA ASN A 53 8.77 -7.09 -0.86
C ASN A 53 9.82 -6.13 -1.45
N THR A 54 10.71 -6.64 -2.29
CA THR A 54 11.75 -5.83 -2.95
C THR A 54 11.13 -4.80 -3.89
N VAL A 55 10.16 -5.21 -4.71
CA VAL A 55 9.43 -4.32 -5.61
C VAL A 55 8.63 -3.28 -4.80
N GLY A 56 8.05 -3.67 -3.65
CA GLY A 56 7.32 -2.77 -2.76
C GLY A 56 8.21 -1.74 -2.05
N ALA A 57 9.48 -2.04 -1.80
CA ALA A 57 10.41 -1.11 -1.17
C ALA A 57 10.76 0.09 -2.07
N VAL A 58 10.81 -0.10 -3.40
CA VAL A 58 11.19 0.95 -4.35
C VAL A 58 10.22 2.15 -4.33
N PRO A 59 8.88 1.97 -4.45
CA PRO A 59 7.91 3.03 -4.27
C PRO A 59 7.95 3.67 -2.89
N GLY A 60 8.29 2.91 -1.84
CA GLY A 60 8.45 3.46 -0.48
C GLY A 60 9.56 4.51 -0.43
N ILE A 61 10.72 4.21 -1.01
CA ILE A 61 11.87 5.13 -1.06
C ILE A 61 11.53 6.37 -1.90
N VAL A 62 10.99 6.16 -3.11
CA VAL A 62 10.64 7.27 -4.03
C VAL A 62 9.50 8.11 -3.47
N GLY A 63 8.51 7.47 -2.84
CA GLY A 63 7.35 8.13 -2.24
C GLY A 63 7.72 9.05 -1.08
N VAL A 64 8.70 8.67 -0.26
CA VAL A 64 9.22 9.55 0.81
C VAL A 64 9.88 10.79 0.23
N ALA A 65 10.73 10.64 -0.79
CA ALA A 65 11.38 11.77 -1.45
C ALA A 65 10.36 12.70 -2.14
N LEU A 66 9.37 12.13 -2.83
CA LEU A 66 8.28 12.86 -3.46
C LEU A 66 7.44 13.64 -2.44
N THR A 67 7.12 13.01 -1.31
CA THR A 67 6.37 13.65 -0.22
C THR A 67 7.14 14.83 0.36
N GLY A 68 8.46 14.68 0.56
CA GLY A 68 9.32 15.78 1.02
C GLY A 68 9.30 16.97 0.06
N PHE A 69 9.43 16.71 -1.25
CA PHE A 69 9.35 17.75 -2.27
C PHE A 69 7.97 18.45 -2.32
N LEU A 70 6.89 17.67 -2.23
CA LEU A 70 5.52 18.20 -2.20
C LEU A 70 5.27 19.03 -0.94
N LEU A 71 5.82 18.62 0.20
CA LEU A 71 5.72 19.35 1.45
C LEU A 71 6.44 20.71 1.36
N ASP A 72 7.66 20.73 0.82
CA ASP A 72 8.41 21.97 0.63
C ASP A 72 7.68 22.96 -0.28
N SER A 73 6.95 22.45 -1.28
CA SER A 73 6.19 23.27 -2.23
C SER A 73 4.83 23.75 -1.68
N THR A 74 4.12 22.90 -0.93
CA THR A 74 2.73 23.16 -0.51
C THR A 74 2.64 23.74 0.90
N HIS A 75 3.70 23.60 1.70
CA HIS A 75 3.75 23.95 3.13
C HIS A 75 2.64 23.33 4.00
N SER A 76 1.93 22.32 3.50
CA SER A 76 0.84 21.62 4.18
C SER A 76 1.07 20.11 4.13
N TRP A 77 1.27 19.50 5.30
CA TRP A 77 1.45 18.05 5.42
C TRP A 77 0.23 17.27 4.93
N THR A 78 -0.97 17.78 5.19
CA THR A 78 -2.20 17.07 4.83
C THR A 78 -2.33 16.96 3.31
N MET A 79 -2.11 18.05 2.58
CA MET A 79 -2.20 18.04 1.12
C MET A 79 -1.09 17.18 0.49
N SER A 80 0.14 17.29 1.01
CA SER A 80 1.29 16.56 0.47
C SER A 80 1.28 15.06 0.77
N LEU A 81 0.59 14.62 1.83
CA LEU A 81 0.47 13.20 2.17
C LEU A 81 -0.81 12.56 1.65
N PHE A 82 -1.98 13.17 1.92
CA PHE A 82 -3.26 12.51 1.65
C PHE A 82 -3.59 12.49 0.16
N VAL A 83 -3.29 13.55 -0.60
CA VAL A 83 -3.62 13.60 -2.03
C VAL A 83 -2.86 12.54 -2.83
N PRO A 84 -1.51 12.41 -2.72
CA PRO A 84 -0.79 11.33 -3.39
C PRO A 84 -1.21 9.96 -2.89
N SER A 85 -1.42 9.80 -1.57
CA SER A 85 -1.84 8.52 -0.99
C SER A 85 -3.17 8.05 -1.57
N ILE A 86 -4.19 8.91 -1.61
CA ILE A 86 -5.51 8.56 -2.17
C ILE A 86 -5.38 8.17 -3.64
N PHE A 87 -4.59 8.91 -4.42
CA PHE A 87 -4.34 8.59 -5.83
C PHE A 87 -3.69 7.21 -6.00
N PHE A 88 -2.62 6.90 -5.26
CA PHE A 88 -1.94 5.60 -5.36
C PHE A 88 -2.79 4.45 -4.83
N TYR A 89 -3.56 4.64 -3.76
CA TYR A 89 -4.48 3.61 -3.27
C TYR A 89 -5.57 3.31 -4.28
N LEU A 90 -6.24 4.32 -4.85
CA LEU A 90 -7.31 4.11 -5.83
C LEU A 90 -6.80 3.44 -7.10
N THR A 91 -5.70 3.95 -7.65
CA THR A 91 -5.08 3.36 -8.86
C THR A 91 -4.62 1.92 -8.59
N GLY A 92 -3.99 1.66 -7.44
CA GLY A 92 -3.59 0.33 -7.02
C GLY A 92 -4.78 -0.63 -6.87
N THR A 93 -5.87 -0.19 -6.26
CA THR A 93 -7.10 -1.00 -6.15
C THR A 93 -7.71 -1.30 -7.52
N VAL A 94 -7.76 -0.32 -8.43
CA VAL A 94 -8.30 -0.53 -9.79
C VAL A 94 -7.45 -1.55 -10.56
N VAL A 95 -6.12 -1.42 -10.50
CA VAL A 95 -5.21 -2.37 -11.16
C VAL A 95 -5.33 -3.76 -10.55
N TRP A 96 -5.43 -3.86 -9.22
CA TRP A 96 -5.65 -5.14 -8.54
C TRP A 96 -6.96 -5.80 -8.97
N LEU A 97 -8.08 -5.06 -8.97
CA LEU A 97 -9.38 -5.61 -9.39
C LEU A 97 -9.41 -6.01 -10.87
N ALA A 98 -8.64 -5.34 -11.73
CA ALA A 98 -8.61 -5.64 -13.15
C ALA A 98 -7.72 -6.84 -13.52
N PHE A 99 -6.61 -7.06 -12.81
CA PHE A 99 -5.56 -8.00 -13.21
C PHE A 99 -5.22 -9.08 -12.18
N ALA A 100 -5.70 -8.98 -10.94
CA ALA A 100 -5.41 -10.02 -9.95
C ALA A 100 -6.10 -11.33 -10.36
N SER A 101 -5.31 -12.41 -10.39
CA SER A 101 -5.79 -13.78 -10.53
C SER A 101 -5.09 -14.64 -9.49
N SER A 102 -5.84 -15.52 -8.84
CA SER A 102 -5.37 -16.44 -7.79
C SER A 102 -5.37 -17.89 -8.29
N GLU A 103 -5.39 -18.11 -9.59
CA GLU A 103 -5.46 -19.46 -10.15
C GLU A 103 -4.12 -20.20 -9.97
N PRO A 104 -4.11 -21.42 -9.39
CA PRO A 104 -2.88 -22.17 -9.12
C PRO A 104 -2.06 -22.36 -10.40
N GLN A 105 -0.80 -21.93 -10.38
CA GLN A 105 0.10 -22.09 -11.51
C GLN A 105 0.95 -23.34 -11.30
N THR A 106 0.72 -24.37 -12.13
CA THR A 106 1.58 -25.55 -12.16
C THR A 106 2.88 -25.19 -12.87
N PHE A 107 3.94 -25.00 -12.08
CA PHE A 107 5.31 -24.81 -12.57
C PHE A 107 6.03 -26.14 -12.86
N THR A 108 5.33 -27.28 -12.83
CA THR A 108 5.89 -28.58 -13.15
C THR A 108 6.35 -28.58 -14.60
N LYS A 109 7.68 -28.64 -14.79
CA LYS A 109 8.28 -29.01 -16.06
C LYS A 109 7.79 -30.42 -16.39
N GLU A 110 7.15 -30.56 -17.53
CA GLU A 110 7.05 -31.86 -18.19
C GLU A 110 8.48 -32.18 -18.66
N ASP A 111 9.23 -32.87 -17.81
CA ASP A 111 10.56 -33.38 -18.14
C ASP A 111 10.41 -34.30 -19.37
N SER A 112 10.81 -33.79 -20.54
CA SER A 112 11.01 -34.53 -21.79
C SER A 112 12.50 -34.74 -22.03
#